data_AF-A0A7J8VFZ2-F1
#
_entry.id   AF-A0A7J8VFZ2-F1
#
_cell.length_a   1.000
_cell.length_b   1.000
_cell.length_c   1.000
_cell.angle_alpha   90.00
_cell.angle_beta   90.00
_cell.angle_gamma   90.00
#
_symmetry.space_group_name_H-M   'P 1'
#
loop_
_entity.id
_entity.type
_entity.pdbx_description
1 polymer ?
#
loop_
_entity_poly.entity_id
_entity_poly.type
_entity_poly.pdbx_seq_one_letter_code
_entity_poly.pdbx_strand_id
1 'polypeptide(L)'
;MEEEQSEFRHWDELLPDVLGLIFSYLSLKELLEVIPCVCKSWSMAVMGPLCWQYIDLFQWSIRCQPHQLDRMLRMLVTRSSGSLRSLHVAGLFFPLSFCKCWLPSGFTTTPK
;
A
#
# COMPACT_ATOMS: atom_id res chain seq x y z
N MET A 1 22.58 14.46 -40.93
CA MET A 1 21.47 14.54 -39.96
C MET A 1 21.70 13.38 -39.02
N GLU A 2 22.45 13.62 -37.95
CA GLU A 2 22.65 12.62 -36.90
C GLU A 2 21.34 12.56 -36.13
N GLU A 3 20.54 11.52 -36.38
CA GLU A 3 19.42 11.20 -35.52
C GLU A 3 20.01 10.85 -34.17
N GLU A 4 19.87 11.75 -33.18
CA GLU A 4 19.99 11.40 -31.77
C GLU A 4 19.01 10.27 -31.51
N GLN A 5 19.51 9.03 -31.61
CA GLN A 5 18.84 7.87 -31.06
C GLN A 5 18.77 8.12 -29.56
N SER A 6 17.66 8.71 -29.12
CA SER A 6 17.29 8.76 -27.72
C SER A 6 17.30 7.32 -27.23
N GLU A 7 18.38 6.92 -26.56
CA GLU A 7 18.48 5.66 -25.84
C GLU A 7 17.43 5.68 -24.72
N PHE A 8 16.19 5.32 -25.07
CA PHE A 8 15.14 5.14 -24.10
C PHE A 8 15.49 3.93 -23.24
N ARG A 9 16.02 4.21 -22.05
CA ARG A 9 16.20 3.22 -20.99
C ARG A 9 14.88 2.51 -20.75
N HIS A 10 14.91 1.18 -20.78
CA HIS A 10 13.74 0.39 -20.47
C HIS A 10 13.39 0.50 -18.98
N TRP A 11 12.09 0.65 -18.67
CA TRP A 11 11.64 0.82 -17.29
C TRP A 11 11.92 -0.39 -16.40
N ASP A 12 12.03 -1.59 -16.96
CA ASP A 12 12.34 -2.82 -16.23
C ASP A 12 13.83 -2.97 -15.86
N GLU A 13 14.72 -2.16 -16.44
CA GLU A 13 16.14 -2.06 -16.06
C GLU A 13 16.39 -1.13 -14.86
N LEU A 14 15.36 -0.41 -14.41
CA LEU A 14 15.47 0.42 -13.22
C LEU A 14 15.71 -0.44 -11.97
N LEU A 15 16.46 0.13 -11.02
CA LEU A 15 16.67 -0.51 -9.73
C LEU A 15 15.31 -0.78 -9.05
N PRO A 16 15.13 -1.96 -8.41
CA PRO A 16 13.89 -2.30 -7.72
C PRO A 16 13.44 -1.25 -6.71
N ASP A 17 14.38 -0.57 -6.06
CA ASP A 17 14.09 0.49 -5.08
C ASP A 17 13.49 1.73 -5.74
N VAL A 18 13.96 2.10 -6.94
CA VAL A 18 13.42 3.22 -7.70
C VAL A 18 12.02 2.90 -8.20
N LEU A 19 11.83 1.69 -8.74
CA LEU A 19 10.50 1.20 -9.12
C LEU A 19 9.56 1.17 -7.92
N GLY A 20 10.03 0.67 -6.77
CA GLY A 20 9.24 0.61 -5.54
C GLY A 20 8.82 1.99 -5.04
N LEU A 21 9.69 2.99 -5.15
CA LEU A 21 9.35 4.37 -4.83
C LEU A 21 8.27 4.92 -5.78
N ILE A 22 8.39 4.70 -7.09
CA ILE A 22 7.37 5.12 -8.06
C ILE A 22 6.03 4.46 -7.77
N PHE A 23 6.05 3.14 -7.55
CA PHE A 23 4.84 2.36 -7.28
C PHE A 23 4.17 2.73 -5.96
N SER A 24 4.92 3.27 -4.99
CA SER A 24 4.35 3.78 -3.73
C SER A 24 3.37 4.94 -3.90
N TYR A 25 3.38 5.62 -5.06
CA TYR A 25 2.42 6.66 -5.41
C TYR A 25 1.16 6.13 -6.11
N LEU A 26 1.11 4.83 -6.43
CA LEU A 26 -0.03 4.21 -7.10
C LEU A 26 -1.04 3.66 -6.09
N SER A 27 -2.26 3.42 -6.58
CA SER A 27 -3.31 2.86 -5.74
C SER A 27 -3.03 1.40 -5.36
N LEU A 28 -3.63 0.96 -4.25
CA LEU A 28 -3.58 -0.45 -3.83
C LEU A 28 -4.01 -1.40 -4.96
N LYS A 29 -5.03 -1.01 -5.74
CA LYS A 29 -5.52 -1.82 -6.85
C LYS A 29 -4.43 -2.01 -7.92
N GLU A 30 -3.75 -0.94 -8.29
CA GLU A 30 -2.67 -1.01 -9.29
C GLU A 30 -1.50 -1.86 -8.77
N LEU A 31 -1.11 -1.67 -7.51
CA LEU A 31 -0.06 -2.45 -6.86
C LEU A 31 -0.36 -3.96 -6.84
N LEU A 32 -1.63 -4.35 -6.65
CA LEU A 32 -2.01 -5.76 -6.53
C LEU A 32 -2.34 -6.42 -7.87
N GLU A 33 -2.95 -5.69 -8.80
CA GLU A 33 -3.56 -6.29 -10.00
C GLU A 33 -2.84 -5.89 -11.29
N VAL A 34 -2.32 -4.67 -11.38
CA VAL A 34 -1.80 -4.12 -12.63
C VAL A 34 -0.28 -4.29 -12.70
N ILE A 35 0.45 -3.74 -11.74
CA ILE A 35 1.91 -3.68 -11.75
C ILE A 35 2.56 -5.07 -11.78
N PRO A 36 2.10 -6.08 -11.00
CA PRO A 36 2.69 -7.42 -11.05
C PRO A 36 2.51 -8.14 -12.39
N CYS A 37 1.57 -7.68 -13.21
CA CYS A 37 1.24 -8.28 -14.51
C CYS A 37 2.03 -7.66 -15.68
N VAL A 38 2.75 -6.55 -15.47
CA VAL A 38 3.51 -5.87 -16.53
C VAL A 38 4.71 -6.69 -16.97
N CYS A 39 5.61 -7.02 -16.04
CA CYS A 39 6.76 -7.88 -16.28
C CYS A 39 7.29 -8.47 -14.96
N LYS A 40 8.23 -9.42 -15.06
CA LYS A 40 8.85 -10.07 -13.89
C LYS A 40 9.57 -9.07 -12.98
N SER A 41 10.28 -8.09 -13.55
CA SER A 41 11.00 -7.06 -12.79
C SER A 41 10.04 -6.23 -11.91
N TRP A 42 8.90 -5.82 -12.49
CA TRP A 42 7.89 -5.05 -11.77
C TRP A 42 7.19 -5.86 -10.68
N SER A 43 6.90 -7.14 -10.97
CA SER A 43 6.36 -8.08 -9.98
C SER A 43 7.28 -8.22 -8.76
N MET A 44 8.60 -8.34 -8.99
CA MET A 44 9.60 -8.41 -7.92
C MET A 44 9.71 -7.10 -7.14
N ALA A 45 9.68 -5.95 -7.82
CA ALA A 45 9.73 -4.64 -7.16
C ALA A 45 8.51 -4.40 -6.24
N VAL A 46 7.31 -4.84 -6.64
CA VAL A 46 6.10 -4.79 -5.78
C VAL A 46 6.24 -5.63 -4.52
N MET A 47 7.00 -6.72 -4.54
CA MET A 47 7.24 -7.52 -3.33
C MET A 47 8.15 -6.81 -2.32
N GLY A 48 8.85 -5.74 -2.72
CA GLY A 48 9.71 -4.95 -1.86
C GLY A 48 8.94 -4.11 -0.83
N PRO A 49 9.57 -3.78 0.31
CA PRO A 49 8.92 -3.07 1.42
C PRO A 49 8.51 -1.62 1.09
N LEU A 50 9.15 -0.99 0.09
CA LEU A 50 8.89 0.39 -0.33
C LEU A 50 7.44 0.61 -0.80
N CYS A 51 6.89 -0.34 -1.55
CA CYS A 51 5.53 -0.26 -2.08
C CYS A 51 4.45 -0.30 -0.98
N TRP A 52 4.80 -0.77 0.22
CA TRP A 52 3.87 -1.04 1.31
C TRP A 52 4.07 -0.14 2.51
N GLN A 53 4.78 0.99 2.37
CA GLN A 53 4.99 1.93 3.47
C GLN A 53 3.77 2.82 3.73
N TYR A 54 3.07 3.24 2.68
CA TYR A 54 1.94 4.16 2.74
C TYR A 54 0.77 3.53 2.00
N ILE A 55 -0.23 3.06 2.74
CA ILE A 55 -1.37 2.35 2.14
C ILE A 55 -2.66 3.05 2.51
N ASP A 56 -3.41 3.46 1.49
CA ASP A 56 -4.78 3.95 1.64
C ASP A 56 -5.80 2.88 1.26
N LEU A 57 -6.50 2.36 2.26
CA LEU A 57 -7.61 1.42 2.14
C LEU A 57 -8.96 2.10 2.31
N PHE A 58 -9.05 3.41 2.53
CA PHE A 58 -10.29 4.06 2.95
C PHE A 58 -11.47 3.73 2.03
N GLN A 59 -11.33 3.99 0.73
CA GLN A 59 -12.38 3.71 -0.26
C GLN A 59 -12.68 2.22 -0.45
N TRP A 60 -11.72 1.35 -0.14
CA TRP A 60 -11.90 -0.10 -0.24
C TRP A 60 -12.62 -0.63 1.00
N SER A 61 -12.19 -0.21 2.19
CA SER A 61 -12.73 -0.61 3.49
C SER A 61 -14.21 -0.29 3.68
N ILE A 62 -14.71 0.83 3.11
CA ILE A 62 -16.13 1.19 3.16
C ILE A 62 -17.01 0.19 2.38
N ARG A 63 -16.47 -0.40 1.32
CA ARG A 63 -17.19 -1.29 0.40
C ARG A 63 -16.97 -2.76 0.69
N CYS A 64 -16.05 -3.10 1.60
CA CYS A 64 -15.63 -4.45 1.87
C CYS A 64 -16.21 -5.01 3.15
N GLN A 65 -16.45 -6.33 3.15
CA GLN A 65 -16.89 -7.01 4.36
C GLN A 65 -15.74 -7.08 5.38
N PRO A 66 -16.03 -7.08 6.70
CA PRO A 66 -15.00 -7.09 7.74
C PRO A 66 -13.97 -8.22 7.61
N HIS A 67 -14.41 -9.42 7.19
CA HIS A 67 -13.52 -10.57 7.01
C HIS A 67 -12.54 -10.39 5.83
N GLN A 68 -12.94 -9.67 4.78
CA GLN A 68 -12.08 -9.35 3.65
C GLN A 68 -11.04 -8.31 4.06
N LEU A 69 -11.45 -7.34 4.90
CA LEU A 69 -10.56 -6.34 5.47
C LEU A 69 -9.50 -6.96 6.37
N ASP A 70 -9.86 -7.87 7.28
CA ASP A 70 -8.89 -8.56 8.13
C ASP A 70 -7.84 -9.34 7.30
N ARG A 71 -8.30 -10.09 6.29
CA ARG A 71 -7.40 -10.82 5.39
C ARG A 71 -6.46 -9.89 4.62
N MET A 72 -6.99 -8.78 4.10
CA MET A 72 -6.23 -7.76 3.41
C MET A 72 -5.17 -7.16 4.35
N LEU A 73 -5.57 -6.71 5.54
CA LEU A 73 -4.67 -6.14 6.54
C LEU A 73 -3.53 -7.09 6.90
N ARG A 74 -3.82 -8.38 7.17
CA ARG A 74 -2.79 -9.40 7.45
C ARG A 74 -1.79 -9.51 6.31
N MET A 75 -2.27 -9.58 5.07
CA MET A 75 -1.41 -9.66 3.89
C MET A 75 -0.51 -8.43 3.77
N LEU A 76 -1.04 -7.22 3.95
CA LEU A 76 -0.29 -5.97 3.82
C LEU A 76 0.76 -5.83 4.92
N VAL A 77 0.42 -6.15 6.17
CA VAL A 77 1.37 -6.17 7.29
C VAL A 77 2.50 -7.15 6.99
N THR A 78 2.18 -8.34 6.49
CA THR A 78 3.18 -9.36 6.13
C THR A 78 4.10 -8.85 5.01
N ARG A 79 3.53 -8.27 3.94
CA ARG A 79 4.30 -7.73 2.82
C ARG A 79 5.18 -6.54 3.20
N SER A 80 4.70 -5.68 4.10
CA SER A 80 5.46 -4.51 4.54
C SER A 80 6.77 -4.87 5.23
N SER A 81 6.94 -6.10 5.71
CA SER A 81 8.17 -6.57 6.36
C SER A 81 8.68 -5.62 7.46
N GLY A 82 7.76 -5.03 8.23
CA GLY A 82 8.07 -4.06 9.29
C GLY A 82 8.30 -2.62 8.84
N SER A 83 8.17 -2.34 7.54
CA SER A 83 8.37 -0.99 6.96
C SER A 83 7.07 -0.19 6.80
N LEU A 84 5.93 -0.71 7.26
CA LEU A 84 4.66 0.02 7.21
C LEU A 84 4.74 1.30 8.05
N ARG A 85 4.54 2.46 7.43
CA ARG A 85 4.59 3.78 8.09
C ARG A 85 3.22 4.39 8.28
N SER A 86 2.32 4.21 7.31
CA SER A 86 0.97 4.77 7.36
C SER A 86 -0.04 3.80 6.74
N LEU A 87 -1.15 3.61 7.44
CA LEU A 87 -2.29 2.83 6.99
C LEU A 87 -3.55 3.65 7.25
N HIS A 88 -4.25 4.01 6.17
CA HIS A 88 -5.50 4.72 6.25
C HIS A 88 -6.65 3.76 5.95
N VAL A 89 -7.59 3.60 6.90
CA VAL A 89 -8.67 2.60 6.82
C VAL A 89 -9.91 3.14 7.53
N ALA A 90 -11.08 2.90 6.95
CA ALA A 90 -12.36 3.25 7.54
C ALA A 90 -13.07 2.01 8.10
N GLY A 91 -14.04 2.23 9.00
CA GLY A 91 -14.94 1.17 9.43
C GLY A 91 -14.29 0.06 10.27
N LEU A 92 -13.15 0.33 10.90
CA LEU A 92 -12.63 -0.56 11.94
C LEU A 92 -13.64 -0.61 13.09
N PHE A 93 -14.44 -1.67 13.11
CA PHE A 93 -15.37 -1.95 14.21
C PHE A 93 -14.55 -2.44 15.39
N PHE A 94 -13.89 -1.51 16.08
CA PHE A 94 -13.28 -1.82 17.36
C PHE A 94 -14.42 -2.01 18.36
N PRO A 95 -14.60 -3.21 18.97
CA PRO A 95 -15.37 -3.27 20.20
C PRO A 95 -14.74 -2.25 21.16
N LEU A 96 -15.57 -1.47 21.86
CA LEU A 96 -15.18 -0.34 22.72
C LEU A 96 -14.02 -0.63 23.71
N SER A 97 -13.68 -1.89 23.91
CA SER A 97 -12.51 -2.36 24.65
C SER A 97 -11.15 -2.03 23.99
N PHE A 98 -11.05 -1.92 22.66
CA PHE A 98 -9.77 -1.71 21.97
C PHE A 98 -9.41 -0.23 21.75
N CYS A 99 -10.41 0.66 21.69
CA CYS A 99 -10.18 2.11 21.52
C CYS A 99 -9.36 2.72 22.67
N LYS A 100 -9.36 2.11 23.86
CA LYS A 100 -8.52 2.57 24.98
C LYS A 100 -7.02 2.29 24.81
N CYS A 101 -6.63 1.35 23.94
CA CYS A 101 -5.23 0.95 23.77
C CYS A 101 -4.51 1.65 22.62
N TRP A 102 -5.24 2.36 21.75
CA TRP A 102 -4.67 2.97 20.53
C TRP A 102 -4.90 4.49 20.41
N LEU A 103 -5.70 5.09 21.30
CA LEU A 103 -5.75 6.54 21.44
C LEU A 103 -4.57 7.02 22.30
N PRO A 104 -3.74 7.97 21.83
CA PRO A 104 -2.95 8.79 22.73
C PRO A 104 -3.92 9.45 23.71
N SER A 105 -3.60 9.37 25.01
CA SER A 105 -4.40 9.90 26.12
C SER A 105 -4.86 11.34 25.85
N GLY A 106 -6.06 11.56 25.30
CA GLY A 106 -6.52 12.92 25.02
C GLY A 106 -7.77 13.12 24.17
N PHE A 107 -8.21 12.16 23.34
CA PHE A 107 -9.41 12.38 22.53
C PHE A 107 -10.66 11.79 23.19
N THR A 108 -11.46 12.67 23.80
CA THR A 108 -12.81 12.38 24.27
C THR A 108 -13.80 12.45 23.11
N THR A 109 -14.35 11.32 22.69
CA THR A 109 -15.49 11.32 21.76
C THR A 109 -16.76 11.61 22.56
N THR A 110 -17.28 12.83 22.47
CA THR A 110 -18.67 13.14 22.86
C THR A 110 -19.61 12.67 21.74
N PRO A 111 -20.62 11.84 22.01
CA PRO A 111 -21.63 11.50 21.02
C PRO A 111 -22.67 12.62 20.91
N LYS A 112 -23.14 12.89 19.69
CA LYS A 112 -24.44 13.51 19.40
C LYS A 112 -25.32 12.47 18.72
#